data_AF-M3HPI4-F1
#
_entry.id   AF-M3HPI4-F1
#
_cell.length_a   1.000
_cell.length_b   1.000
_cell.length_c   1.000
_cell.angle_alpha   90.00
_cell.angle_beta   90.00
_cell.angle_gamma   90.00
#
_symmetry.space_group_name_H-M   'P 1'
#
loop_
_entity.id
_entity.type
_entity.pdbx_description
1 polymer ?
#
loop_
_entity_poly.entity_id
_entity_poly.type
_entity_poly.pdbx_seq_one_letter_code
_entity_poly.pdbx_strand_id
1 'polypeptide(L)'
;MGQKIENKREEIPSLNGLRAFAITIVFIYHYYFYSGYTAANNNSFLQAFIDMLHHFEVNLFFILSGFLISMALWKEWSDNGKIRYLDFFLKRNYRLLPVYYLFITISYFINRVSYSMSQKWIATKQLSVPNTLMALNVMVSTDNGLRNAWADFVFIGNYWKGPNIHTWFLSITEQFYFIFPFFADLFCSSGIFYKAMYPLVFVSDSWNIKNHYLSQSRFFWNGL
;
A
#
# COMPACT_ATOMS: atom_id res chain seq x y z
N MET A 1 -21.43 -37.94 -4.75
CA MET A 1 -20.22 -37.11 -4.97
C MET A 1 -20.56 -35.66 -4.66
N GLY A 2 -20.39 -35.23 -3.41
CA GLY A 2 -20.55 -33.82 -3.05
C GLY A 2 -19.21 -33.12 -3.19
N GLN A 3 -19.06 -32.25 -4.19
CA GLN A 3 -17.91 -31.36 -4.26
C GLN A 3 -17.97 -30.41 -3.06
N LYS A 4 -17.07 -30.62 -2.11
CA LYS A 4 -16.75 -29.70 -1.04
C LYS A 4 -16.14 -28.47 -1.72
N ILE A 5 -16.94 -27.44 -1.97
CA ILE A 5 -16.42 -26.13 -2.40
C ILE A 5 -15.51 -25.66 -1.28
N GLU A 6 -14.21 -25.81 -1.53
CA GLU A 6 -13.14 -25.38 -0.65
C GLU A 6 -13.32 -23.88 -0.41
N ASN A 7 -13.46 -23.51 0.86
CA ASN A 7 -13.81 -22.17 1.30
C ASN A 7 -12.68 -21.20 0.88
N LYS A 8 -12.82 -20.63 -0.32
CA LYS A 8 -11.93 -19.61 -0.84
C LYS A 8 -12.10 -18.41 0.09
N ARG A 9 -11.06 -18.13 0.90
CA ARG A 9 -10.97 -17.00 1.84
C ARG A 9 -11.87 -15.87 1.38
N GLU A 10 -12.85 -15.47 2.18
CA GLU A 10 -13.89 -14.50 1.80
C GLU A 10 -13.28 -13.25 1.16
N GLU A 11 -13.12 -13.27 -0.16
CA GLU A 11 -12.65 -12.15 -0.96
C GLU A 11 -13.81 -11.19 -1.00
N ILE A 12 -13.76 -10.13 -0.18
CA ILE A 12 -14.81 -9.12 -0.14
C ILE A 12 -14.80 -8.38 -1.50
N PRO A 13 -15.79 -8.62 -2.39
CA PRO A 13 -15.69 -8.17 -3.77
C PRO A 13 -15.69 -6.64 -3.89
N SER A 14 -16.42 -5.96 -3.00
CA SER A 14 -16.46 -4.50 -2.93
C SER A 14 -15.08 -3.90 -2.64
N LEU A 15 -14.29 -4.55 -1.79
CA LEU A 15 -12.94 -4.11 -1.45
C LEU A 15 -11.98 -4.24 -2.63
N ASN A 16 -12.13 -5.33 -3.38
CA ASN A 16 -11.37 -5.53 -4.62
C ASN A 16 -11.76 -4.50 -5.69
N GLY A 17 -13.04 -4.15 -5.80
CA GLY A 17 -13.52 -3.09 -6.70
C GLY A 17 -12.90 -1.73 -6.35
N LEU A 18 -12.84 -1.39 -5.07
CA LEU A 18 -12.26 -0.14 -4.59
C LEU A 18 -10.73 -0.08 -4.82
N ARG A 19 -10.03 -1.21 -4.67
CA ARG A 19 -8.61 -1.33 -5.04
C ARG A 19 -8.40 -1.20 -6.55
N ALA A 20 -9.25 -1.82 -7.36
CA ALA A 20 -9.17 -1.69 -8.81
C ALA A 20 -9.35 -0.22 -9.24
N PHE A 21 -10.33 0.47 -8.66
CA PHE A 21 -10.54 1.90 -8.86
C PHE A 21 -9.31 2.73 -8.49
N ALA A 22 -8.71 2.48 -7.32
CA ALA A 22 -7.49 3.16 -6.89
C ALA A 22 -6.33 2.94 -7.90
N ILE A 23 -6.11 1.70 -8.34
CA ILE A 23 -5.05 1.37 -9.32
C ILE A 23 -5.28 2.08 -10.66
N THR A 24 -6.54 2.19 -11.12
CA THR A 24 -6.84 2.91 -12.36
C THR A 24 -6.42 4.38 -12.26
N ILE A 25 -6.67 5.04 -11.12
CA ILE A 25 -6.24 6.42 -10.90
C ILE A 25 -4.71 6.53 -10.91
N VAL A 26 -3.98 5.59 -10.27
CA VAL A 26 -2.51 5.54 -10.32
C VAL A 26 -2.01 5.55 -11.77
N PHE A 27 -2.57 4.70 -12.63
CA PHE A 27 -2.16 4.63 -14.03
C PHE A 27 -2.44 5.93 -14.79
N ILE A 28 -3.60 6.56 -14.57
CA ILE A 28 -3.96 7.84 -15.18
C ILE A 28 -2.96 8.92 -14.77
N TYR A 29 -2.65 9.03 -13.48
CA TYR A 29 -1.71 10.01 -12.95
C TYR A 29 -0.31 9.81 -13.54
N HIS A 30 0.21 8.58 -13.53
CA HIS A 30 1.55 8.30 -14.04
C HIS A 30 1.62 8.53 -15.55
N TYR A 31 0.58 8.18 -16.31
CA TYR A 31 0.50 8.51 -17.73
C TYR A 31 0.51 10.03 -17.96
N TYR A 32 -0.28 10.78 -17.19
CA TYR A 32 -0.32 12.24 -17.27
C TYR A 32 1.05 12.88 -16.95
N PHE A 33 1.73 12.38 -15.93
CA PHE A 33 3.06 12.86 -15.51
C PHE A 33 4.15 12.52 -16.53
N TYR A 34 4.23 11.28 -17.00
CA TYR A 34 5.30 10.82 -17.90
C TYR A 34 5.09 11.21 -19.36
N SER A 35 3.86 11.53 -19.79
CA SER A 35 3.60 12.05 -21.14
C SER A 35 4.18 13.46 -21.38
N GLY A 36 4.64 14.14 -20.32
CA GLY A 36 5.10 15.53 -20.39
C GLY A 36 3.96 16.55 -20.51
N TYR A 37 2.70 16.10 -20.45
CA TYR A 37 1.53 16.96 -20.51
C TYR A 37 1.47 17.92 -19.32
N THR A 38 1.98 17.52 -18.15
CA THR A 38 2.16 18.39 -16.97
C THR A 38 3.02 19.62 -17.24
N ALA A 39 4.10 19.47 -18.02
CA ALA A 39 5.02 20.56 -18.35
C ALA A 39 4.51 21.44 -19.50
N ALA A 40 3.65 20.91 -20.36
CA ALA A 40 3.11 21.61 -21.54
C ALA A 40 1.77 22.31 -21.28
N ASN A 41 1.03 21.91 -20.23
CA ASN A 41 -0.30 22.41 -19.94
C ASN A 41 -0.28 23.45 -18.82
N ASN A 42 -0.75 24.67 -19.08
CA ASN A 42 -0.81 25.75 -18.09
C ASN A 42 -2.13 25.79 -17.29
N ASN A 43 -3.03 24.81 -17.47
CA ASN A 43 -4.28 24.75 -16.74
C ASN A 43 -4.06 24.27 -15.30
N SER A 44 -3.94 25.24 -14.37
CA SER A 44 -3.73 25.01 -12.94
C SER A 44 -4.85 24.20 -12.28
N PHE A 45 -6.10 24.33 -12.74
CA PHE A 45 -7.23 23.57 -12.21
C PHE A 45 -7.10 22.08 -12.53
N LEU A 46 -6.77 21.73 -13.78
CA LEU A 46 -6.61 20.33 -14.19
C LEU A 46 -5.43 19.67 -13.45
N GLN A 47 -4.31 20.39 -13.28
CA GLN A 47 -3.18 19.90 -12.49
C GLN A 47 -3.59 19.65 -11.04
N ALA A 48 -4.23 20.62 -10.38
CA ALA A 48 -4.69 20.49 -9.01
C ALA A 48 -5.69 19.33 -8.82
N PHE A 49 -6.59 19.12 -9.79
CA PHE A 49 -7.54 18.00 -9.77
C PHE A 49 -6.82 16.64 -9.89
N ILE A 50 -5.86 16.51 -10.79
CA ILE A 50 -5.08 15.29 -10.97
C ILE A 50 -4.20 15.00 -9.76
N ASP A 51 -3.58 16.03 -9.17
CA ASP A 51 -2.82 15.90 -7.93
C ASP A 51 -3.72 15.52 -6.75
N MET A 52 -4.92 16.11 -6.63
CA MET A 52 -5.90 15.70 -5.62
C MET A 52 -6.25 14.22 -5.76
N LEU A 53 -6.51 13.77 -6.99
CA LEU A 53 -6.77 12.37 -7.26
C LEU A 53 -5.59 11.53 -6.77
N HIS A 54 -4.35 11.89 -7.14
CA HIS A 54 -3.11 11.20 -6.74
C HIS A 54 -3.03 10.93 -5.23
N HIS A 55 -3.28 11.97 -4.44
CA HIS A 55 -3.25 11.84 -2.98
C HIS A 55 -4.38 10.95 -2.47
N PHE A 56 -5.56 11.02 -3.08
CA PHE A 56 -6.70 10.22 -2.69
C PHE A 56 -6.44 8.72 -2.92
N GLU A 57 -5.95 8.30 -4.10
CA GLU A 57 -5.78 6.85 -4.33
C GLU A 57 -4.68 6.24 -3.48
N VAL A 58 -3.58 6.97 -3.23
CA VAL A 58 -2.50 6.51 -2.36
C VAL A 58 -3.03 6.28 -0.94
N ASN A 59 -3.78 7.23 -0.40
CA ASN A 59 -4.41 7.11 0.92
C ASN A 59 -5.41 5.95 0.98
N LEU A 60 -6.24 5.82 -0.06
CA LEU A 60 -7.21 4.75 -0.17
C LEU A 60 -6.53 3.38 -0.16
N PHE A 61 -5.44 3.22 -0.92
CA PHE A 61 -4.71 1.96 -0.96
C PHE A 61 -4.09 1.60 0.40
N PHE A 62 -3.52 2.57 1.12
CA PHE A 62 -2.99 2.34 2.47
C PHE A 62 -4.07 1.93 3.47
N ILE A 63 -5.22 2.62 3.47
CA ILE A 63 -6.35 2.29 4.36
C ILE A 63 -6.84 0.87 4.08
N LEU A 64 -6.99 0.50 2.82
CA LEU A 64 -7.46 -0.83 2.41
C LEU A 64 -6.47 -1.94 2.76
N SER A 65 -5.17 -1.71 2.54
CA SER A 65 -4.12 -2.64 2.97
C SER A 65 -4.15 -2.85 4.49
N GLY A 66 -4.21 -1.76 5.26
CA GLY A 66 -4.28 -1.82 6.72
C GLY A 66 -5.52 -2.56 7.22
N PHE A 67 -6.68 -2.30 6.62
CA PHE A 67 -7.93 -2.97 6.95
C PHE A 67 -7.87 -4.48 6.68
N LEU A 68 -7.36 -4.90 5.53
CA LEU A 68 -7.21 -6.32 5.17
C LEU A 68 -6.27 -7.07 6.13
N ILE A 69 -5.15 -6.43 6.51
CA ILE A 69 -4.18 -6.99 7.45
C ILE A 69 -4.80 -7.14 8.83
N SER A 70 -5.48 -6.09 9.29
CA SER A 70 -6.14 -6.06 10.59
C SER A 70 -7.22 -7.13 10.71
N MET A 71 -8.09 -7.28 9.69
CA MET A 71 -9.10 -8.34 9.67
C MET A 71 -8.48 -9.74 9.70
N ALA A 72 -7.39 -9.95 8.96
CA ALA A 72 -6.74 -11.25 8.92
C ALA A 72 -6.11 -11.62 10.27
N LEU A 73 -5.45 -10.66 10.94
CA LEU A 73 -4.91 -10.85 12.28
C LEU A 73 -6.00 -11.05 13.33
N TRP A 74 -7.07 -10.26 13.25
CA TRP A 74 -8.22 -10.39 14.13
C TRP A 74 -8.86 -11.77 14.05
N LYS A 75 -9.08 -12.28 12.83
CA LYS A 75 -9.60 -13.63 12.60
C LYS A 75 -8.69 -14.68 13.21
N GLU A 76 -7.38 -14.58 12.98
CA GLU A 76 -6.42 -15.53 13.51
C GLU A 76 -6.37 -15.54 15.04
N TRP A 77 -6.40 -14.36 15.66
CA TRP A 77 -6.46 -14.20 17.10
C TRP A 77 -7.79 -14.71 17.69
N SER A 78 -8.92 -14.40 17.06
CA SER A 78 -10.25 -14.88 17.48
C SER A 78 -10.36 -16.40 17.41
N ASP A 79 -9.74 -17.03 16.41
CA ASP A 79 -9.82 -18.48 16.20
C ASP A 79 -8.83 -19.25 17.10
N ASN A 80 -7.66 -18.68 17.42
CA ASN A 80 -6.56 -19.41 18.09
C ASN A 80 -6.13 -18.83 19.44
N GLY A 81 -6.67 -17.67 19.85
CA GLY A 81 -6.28 -16.92 21.04
C GLY A 81 -4.87 -16.30 20.99
N LYS A 82 -4.14 -16.47 19.88
CA LYS A 82 -2.78 -15.95 19.67
C LYS A 82 -2.52 -15.72 18.19
N ILE A 83 -1.65 -14.76 17.88
CA ILE A 83 -1.23 -14.47 16.50
C ILE A 83 0.03 -15.29 16.18
N ARG A 84 0.00 -16.14 15.14
CA ARG A 84 1.20 -16.85 14.66
C ARG A 84 1.91 -16.01 13.60
N TYR A 85 2.70 -15.05 14.10
CA TYR A 85 3.43 -14.08 13.28
C TYR A 85 4.18 -14.66 12.09
N LEU A 86 4.94 -15.73 12.30
CA LEU A 86 5.75 -16.35 11.25
C LEU A 86 4.88 -16.93 10.15
N ASP A 87 3.78 -17.60 10.49
CA ASP A 87 2.89 -18.18 9.49
C ASP A 87 2.13 -17.13 8.70
N PHE A 88 1.71 -16.06 9.37
CA PHE A 88 1.08 -14.92 8.73
C PHE A 88 2.03 -14.25 7.72
N PHE A 89 3.26 -13.98 8.15
CA PHE A 89 4.30 -13.37 7.33
C PHE A 89 4.69 -14.27 6.15
N LEU A 90 5.00 -15.54 6.41
CA LEU A 90 5.47 -16.48 5.39
C LEU A 90 4.42 -16.73 4.30
N LYS A 91 3.15 -16.93 4.65
CA LYS A 91 2.06 -17.20 3.68
C LYS A 91 1.95 -16.12 2.61
N ARG A 92 2.14 -14.85 2.99
CA ARG A 92 2.11 -13.73 2.04
C ARG A 92 3.42 -13.60 1.28
N ASN A 93 4.54 -13.68 2.00
CA ASN A 93 5.86 -13.46 1.43
C ASN A 93 6.26 -14.50 0.39
N TYR A 94 5.85 -15.76 0.55
CA TYR A 94 6.07 -16.78 -0.48
C TYR A 94 5.39 -16.47 -1.82
N ARG A 95 4.33 -15.65 -1.83
CA ARG A 95 3.65 -15.26 -3.06
C ARG A 95 4.26 -14.00 -3.70
N LEU A 96 4.70 -13.03 -2.89
CA LEU A 96 5.12 -11.71 -3.38
C LEU A 96 6.64 -11.56 -3.54
N LEU A 97 7.42 -12.07 -2.59
CA LEU A 97 8.87 -11.88 -2.57
C LEU A 97 9.59 -12.50 -3.78
N PRO A 98 9.27 -13.72 -4.26
CA PRO A 98 9.99 -14.30 -5.40
C PRO A 98 9.90 -13.42 -6.65
N VAL A 99 8.70 -12.92 -6.94
CA VAL A 99 8.46 -12.04 -8.10
C VAL A 99 9.13 -10.69 -7.90
N TYR A 100 9.09 -10.14 -6.68
CA TYR A 100 9.74 -8.88 -6.36
C TYR A 100 11.27 -8.96 -6.51
N TYR A 101 11.91 -9.97 -5.90
CA TYR A 101 13.36 -10.13 -5.99
C TYR A 101 13.82 -10.39 -7.43
N LEU A 102 13.05 -11.17 -8.20
CA LEU A 102 13.31 -11.35 -9.62
C LEU A 102 13.24 -10.02 -10.36
N PHE A 103 12.19 -9.22 -10.14
CA PHE A 103 12.01 -7.92 -10.76
C PHE A 103 13.15 -6.94 -10.45
N ILE A 104 13.51 -6.74 -9.17
CA ILE A 104 14.57 -5.79 -8.81
C ILE A 104 15.95 -6.25 -9.31
N THR A 105 16.18 -7.57 -9.36
CA THR A 105 17.43 -8.13 -9.89
C THR A 105 17.54 -7.88 -11.39
N ILE A 106 16.49 -8.22 -12.16
CA ILE A 106 16.45 -7.96 -13.61
C ILE A 106 16.58 -6.46 -13.89
N SER A 107 15.82 -5.63 -13.17
CA SER A 107 15.87 -4.18 -13.30
C SER A 107 17.26 -3.62 -13.02
N TYR A 108 17.94 -4.11 -11.96
CA TYR A 108 19.31 -3.72 -11.66
C TYR A 108 20.25 -4.03 -12.81
N PHE A 109 20.22 -5.25 -13.36
CA PHE A 109 21.08 -5.62 -14.49
C PHE A 109 20.78 -4.80 -15.75
N ILE A 110 19.52 -4.57 -16.07
CA ILE A 110 19.11 -3.72 -17.20
C ILE A 110 19.69 -2.32 -17.02
N ASN A 111 19.47 -1.68 -15.86
CA ASN A 111 19.98 -0.34 -15.59
C ASN A 111 21.52 -0.28 -15.63
N ARG A 112 22.23 -1.30 -15.13
CA ARG A 112 23.69 -1.38 -15.20
C ARG A 112 24.20 -1.47 -16.63
N VAL A 113 23.58 -2.30 -17.47
CA VAL A 113 23.96 -2.45 -18.87
C VAL A 113 23.65 -1.17 -19.64
N SER A 114 22.44 -0.61 -19.48
CA SER A 114 22.04 0.65 -20.09
C SER A 114 22.99 1.79 -19.72
N TYR A 115 23.36 1.92 -18.45
CA TYR A 115 24.32 2.93 -17.99
C TYR A 115 25.70 2.78 -18.65
N SER A 116 26.24 1.56 -18.72
CA SER A 116 27.52 1.28 -19.39
C SER A 116 27.48 1.61 -20.89
N MET A 117 26.38 1.28 -21.56
CA MET A 117 26.17 1.62 -22.97
C MET A 117 26.08 3.14 -23.17
N SER A 118 25.32 3.85 -22.33
CA SER A 118 25.16 5.29 -22.39
C SER A 118 26.49 6.03 -22.19
N GLN A 119 27.34 5.59 -21.25
CA GLN A 119 28.67 6.19 -21.06
C GLN A 119 29.53 6.12 -22.33
N LYS A 120 29.61 4.94 -22.96
CA LYS A 120 30.38 4.75 -24.20
C LYS A 120 29.81 5.59 -25.35
N TRP A 121 28.49 5.66 -25.45
CA TRP A 121 27.82 6.45 -26.48
C TRP A 121 28.10 7.95 -26.33
N ILE A 122 27.99 8.50 -25.11
CA ILE A 122 28.25 9.91 -24.81
C ILE A 122 29.72 10.26 -25.06
N ALA A 123 30.65 9.38 -24.67
CA ALA A 123 32.08 9.59 -24.88
C ALA A 123 32.49 9.60 -26.37
N THR A 124 31.73 8.93 -27.24
CA THR A 124 32.04 8.80 -28.68
C THR A 124 31.32 9.84 -29.54
N LYS A 125 30.21 10.41 -29.06
CA LYS A 125 29.39 11.36 -29.83
C LYS A 125 29.81 12.81 -29.57
N GLN A 126 30.00 13.58 -30.64
CA GLN A 126 29.99 15.05 -30.54
C GLN A 126 28.55 15.50 -30.26
N LEU A 127 28.28 15.91 -29.02
CA LEU A 127 27.00 16.47 -28.61
C LEU A 127 27.13 18.00 -28.44
N SER A 128 26.04 18.73 -28.66
CA SER A 128 25.97 20.15 -28.33
C SER A 128 26.05 20.34 -26.80
N VAL A 129 26.51 21.52 -26.35
CA VAL A 129 26.66 21.81 -24.91
C VAL A 129 25.39 21.53 -24.10
N PRO A 130 24.17 21.92 -24.54
CA PRO A 130 22.94 21.62 -23.80
C PRO A 130 22.66 20.11 -23.70
N ASN A 131 22.90 19.37 -24.77
CA ASN A 131 22.65 17.93 -24.82
C ASN A 131 23.65 17.16 -23.96
N THR A 132 24.91 17.61 -23.91
CA THR A 132 25.93 17.05 -23.02
C THR A 132 25.56 17.24 -21.56
N LEU A 133 25.05 18.43 -21.18
CA LEU A 133 24.61 18.69 -19.81
C LEU A 133 23.41 17.82 -19.41
N MET A 134 22.41 17.69 -20.29
CA MET A 134 21.27 16.80 -20.07
C MET A 134 21.72 15.34 -19.90
N ALA A 135 22.61 14.87 -20.78
CA ALA A 135 23.15 13.52 -20.72
C ALA A 135 23.93 13.27 -19.42
N LEU A 136 24.72 14.25 -18.97
CA LEU A 136 25.45 14.18 -17.69
C LEU A 136 24.49 14.12 -16.49
N ASN A 137 23.43 14.95 -16.49
CA ASN A 137 22.42 14.92 -15.44
C ASN A 137 21.74 13.55 -15.34
N VAL A 138 21.37 12.96 -16.48
CA VAL A 138 20.78 11.61 -16.55
C VAL A 138 21.78 10.53 -16.11
N MET A 139 23.06 10.65 -16.48
CA MET A 139 24.10 9.73 -16.02
C MET A 139 24.29 9.80 -14.51
N VAL A 140 24.42 11.00 -13.94
CA VAL A 140 24.58 11.20 -12.50
C VAL A 140 23.36 10.69 -11.74
N SER A 141 22.14 10.94 -12.22
CA SER A 141 20.93 10.42 -11.58
C SER A 141 20.88 8.89 -11.62
N THR A 142 21.26 8.28 -12.75
CA THR A 142 21.29 6.83 -12.92
C THR A 142 22.36 6.19 -12.04
N ASP A 143 23.55 6.78 -11.95
CA ASP A 143 24.65 6.33 -11.09
C ASP A 143 24.25 6.36 -9.62
N ASN A 144 23.65 7.46 -9.16
CA ASN A 144 23.13 7.59 -7.79
C ASN A 144 22.04 6.55 -7.50
N GLY A 145 21.11 6.32 -8.44
CA GLY A 145 20.09 5.28 -8.32
C GLY A 145 20.72 3.90 -8.18
N LEU A 146 21.68 3.55 -9.04
CA LEU A 146 22.40 2.28 -8.99
C LEU A 146 23.18 2.07 -7.69
N ARG A 147 23.82 3.13 -7.16
CA ARG A 147 24.52 3.10 -5.86
C ARG A 147 23.56 2.84 -4.70
N ASN A 148 22.31 3.28 -4.82
CA ASN A 148 21.26 3.08 -3.82
C ASN A 148 20.38 1.85 -4.09
N ALA A 149 20.70 1.03 -5.10
CA ALA A 149 19.88 -0.14 -5.45
C ALA A 149 19.75 -1.14 -4.29
N TRP A 150 20.72 -1.18 -3.37
CA TRP A 150 20.65 -2.00 -2.16
C TRP A 150 19.43 -1.66 -1.28
N ALA A 151 18.96 -0.41 -1.30
CA ALA A 151 17.82 0.02 -0.49
C ALA A 151 16.50 -0.66 -0.90
N ASP A 152 16.35 -1.02 -2.18
CA ASP A 152 15.22 -1.81 -2.65
C ASP A 152 15.24 -3.23 -2.04
N PHE A 153 16.42 -3.86 -1.94
CA PHE A 153 16.55 -5.23 -1.41
C PHE A 153 16.14 -5.37 0.06
N VAL A 154 16.31 -4.31 0.83
CA VAL A 154 16.00 -4.26 2.27
C VAL A 154 14.72 -3.47 2.58
N PHE A 155 13.87 -3.20 1.57
CA PHE A 155 12.60 -2.50 1.73
C PHE A 155 12.71 -1.13 2.39
N ILE A 156 13.75 -0.35 2.07
CA ILE A 156 13.94 1.04 2.52
C ILE A 156 14.15 2.00 1.33
N GLY A 157 13.72 1.60 0.13
CA GLY A 157 13.75 2.42 -1.08
C GLY A 157 12.95 3.73 -0.97
N ASN A 158 12.08 3.85 0.04
CA ASN A 158 11.35 5.08 0.34
C ASN A 158 12.24 6.19 0.95
N TYR A 159 13.37 5.83 1.58
CA TYR A 159 14.34 6.79 2.12
C TYR A 159 15.52 7.01 1.17
N TRP A 160 16.00 5.91 0.57
CA TRP A 160 17.12 5.92 -0.37
C TRP A 160 16.61 5.56 -1.76
N LYS A 161 16.47 6.57 -2.62
CA LYS A 161 15.94 6.38 -3.97
C LYS A 161 16.89 5.53 -4.80
N GLY A 162 16.52 4.26 -4.98
CA GLY A 162 17.13 3.33 -5.92
C GLY A 162 16.65 3.55 -7.36
N PRO A 163 16.97 2.63 -8.28
CA PRO A 163 16.53 2.71 -9.67
C PRO A 163 15.01 2.46 -9.81
N ASN A 164 14.38 1.81 -8.83
CA ASN A 164 12.97 1.44 -8.90
C ASN A 164 12.11 2.30 -7.98
N ILE A 165 11.91 3.59 -8.29
CA ILE A 165 11.18 4.50 -7.40
C ILE A 165 9.77 4.00 -7.01
N HIS A 166 9.10 3.22 -7.87
CA HIS A 166 7.75 2.71 -7.64
C HIS A 166 7.64 1.60 -6.57
N THR A 167 8.76 1.00 -6.13
CA THR A 167 8.79 -0.08 -5.13
C THR A 167 8.56 0.42 -3.70
N TRP A 168 8.54 1.75 -3.50
CA TRP A 168 8.35 2.38 -2.20
C TRP A 168 7.06 1.91 -1.51
N PHE A 169 5.97 1.74 -2.25
CA PHE A 169 4.70 1.29 -1.69
C PHE A 169 4.79 -0.14 -1.14
N LEU A 170 5.44 -1.03 -1.87
CA LEU A 170 5.68 -2.40 -1.40
C LEU A 170 6.59 -2.39 -0.17
N SER A 171 7.61 -1.54 -0.16
CA SER A 171 8.51 -1.36 0.99
C SER A 171 7.76 -0.96 2.26
N ILE A 172 6.90 0.07 2.18
CA ILE A 172 6.06 0.49 3.32
C ILE A 172 5.11 -0.64 3.73
N THR A 173 4.53 -1.35 2.76
CA THR A 173 3.64 -2.46 3.05
C THR A 173 4.39 -3.56 3.83
N GLU A 174 5.60 -3.96 3.42
CA GLU A 174 6.40 -4.96 4.14
C GLU A 174 6.79 -4.50 5.56
N GLN A 175 7.21 -3.25 5.72
CA GLN A 175 7.48 -2.68 7.04
C GLN A 175 6.24 -2.76 7.93
N PHE A 176 5.07 -2.41 7.38
CA PHE A 176 3.81 -2.51 8.11
C PHE A 176 3.45 -3.96 8.47
N TYR A 177 3.69 -4.93 7.58
CA TYR A 177 3.49 -6.36 7.87
C TYR A 177 4.40 -6.88 8.97
N PHE A 178 5.60 -6.35 9.11
CA PHE A 178 6.52 -6.73 10.17
C PHE A 178 6.13 -6.09 11.51
N ILE A 179 5.78 -4.81 11.49
CA ILE A 179 5.55 -3.99 12.68
C ILE A 179 4.15 -4.20 13.27
N PHE A 180 3.12 -4.21 12.43
CA PHE A 180 1.72 -4.17 12.87
C PHE A 180 1.28 -5.40 13.68
N PRO A 181 1.60 -6.65 13.30
CA PRO A 181 1.24 -7.82 14.11
C PRO A 181 1.82 -7.75 15.53
N PHE A 182 3.07 -7.31 15.66
CA PHE A 182 3.74 -7.19 16.96
C PHE A 182 2.97 -6.22 17.88
N PHE A 183 2.56 -5.08 17.36
CA PHE A 183 1.69 -4.16 18.09
C PHE A 183 0.32 -4.77 18.38
N ALA A 184 -0.32 -5.42 17.40
CA ALA A 184 -1.64 -6.02 17.57
C ALA A 184 -1.67 -7.05 18.71
N ASP A 185 -0.67 -7.91 18.81
CA ASP A 185 -0.58 -8.90 19.89
C ASP A 185 -0.28 -8.25 21.25
N LEU A 186 0.59 -7.22 21.29
CA LEU A 186 0.82 -6.42 22.51
C LEU A 186 -0.49 -5.77 22.99
N PHE A 187 -1.29 -5.23 22.08
CA PHE A 187 -2.60 -4.63 22.40
C PHE A 187 -3.64 -5.67 22.85
N CYS A 188 -3.67 -6.85 22.23
CA CYS A 188 -4.61 -7.93 22.59
C CYS A 188 -4.26 -8.61 23.92
N SER A 189 -2.97 -8.78 24.21
CA SER A 189 -2.47 -9.43 25.43
C SER A 189 -2.51 -8.54 26.68
N SER A 190 -2.42 -7.21 26.52
CA SER A 190 -2.31 -6.26 27.63
C SER A 190 -3.64 -5.87 28.29
N GLY A 191 -4.78 -6.42 27.86
CA GLY A 191 -6.11 -6.01 28.35
C GLY A 191 -6.48 -4.55 28.03
N ILE A 192 -5.59 -3.80 27.37
CA ILE A 192 -5.78 -2.42 26.92
C ILE A 192 -6.89 -2.35 25.88
N PHE A 193 -6.99 -3.34 24.99
CA PHE A 193 -8.07 -3.44 24.00
C PHE A 193 -9.46 -3.44 24.65
N TYR A 194 -9.67 -4.27 25.68
CA TYR A 194 -10.95 -4.32 26.41
C TYR A 194 -11.27 -3.00 27.11
N LYS A 195 -10.27 -2.29 27.65
CA LYS A 195 -10.44 -0.98 28.30
C LYS A 195 -10.69 0.16 27.30
N ALA A 196 -10.03 0.13 26.13
CA ALA A 196 -10.18 1.14 25.09
C ALA A 196 -11.49 1.01 24.30
N MET A 197 -12.02 -0.22 24.18
CA MET A 197 -13.29 -0.50 23.50
C MET A 197 -14.48 -0.46 24.47
N TYR A 198 -14.25 -0.55 25.79
CA TYR A 198 -15.27 -0.42 26.82
C TYR A 198 -16.21 0.80 26.66
N PRO A 199 -15.72 2.02 26.35
CA PRO A 199 -16.61 3.17 26.12
C PRO A 199 -17.49 3.02 24.87
N LEU A 200 -17.00 2.35 23.82
CA LEU A 200 -17.77 2.13 22.59
C LEU A 200 -18.87 1.08 22.76
N VAL A 201 -18.58 0.00 23.51
CA VAL A 201 -19.57 -1.02 23.88
C VAL A 201 -20.60 -0.46 24.87
N PHE A 202 -20.17 0.37 25.84
CA PHE A 202 -21.09 1.05 26.75
C PHE A 202 -22.07 1.99 26.03
N VAL A 203 -21.62 2.65 24.95
CA VAL A 203 -22.49 3.52 24.14
C VAL A 203 -23.50 2.70 23.32
N SER A 204 -23.14 1.53 22.79
CA SER A 204 -24.12 0.66 22.11
C SER A 204 -25.13 0.04 23.07
N ASP A 205 -24.68 -0.37 24.26
CA ASP A 205 -25.55 -0.98 25.27
C ASP A 205 -26.50 0.04 25.88
N SER A 206 -26.03 1.25 26.17
CA SER A 206 -26.89 2.35 26.65
C SER A 206 -27.89 2.83 25.59
N TRP A 207 -27.54 2.78 24.30
CA TRP A 207 -28.47 3.07 23.19
C TRP A 207 -29.58 2.02 23.06
N ASN A 208 -29.24 0.73 23.19
CA ASN A 208 -30.20 -0.37 23.15
C ASN A 208 -31.16 -0.37 24.36
N ILE A 209 -30.64 -0.11 25.56
CA ILE A 209 -31.46 -0.03 26.78
C ILE A 209 -32.47 1.12 26.67
N LYS A 210 -32.04 2.30 26.19
CA LYS A 210 -32.93 3.47 26.03
C LYS A 210 -34.04 3.22 25.02
N ASN A 211 -33.75 2.53 23.91
CA ASN A 211 -34.75 2.16 22.90
C ASN A 211 -35.74 1.08 23.39
N HIS A 212 -35.29 0.16 24.25
CA HIS A 212 -36.17 -0.84 24.86
C HIS A 212 -37.18 -0.21 25.84
N TYR A 213 -36.77 0.79 26.63
CA TYR A 213 -37.69 1.53 27.50
C TYR A 213 -38.66 2.44 26.72
N LEU A 214 -38.20 3.06 25.64
CA LEU A 214 -39.04 3.92 24.80
C LEU A 214 -40.07 3.15 23.95
N SER A 215 -39.82 1.86 23.64
CA SER A 215 -40.81 1.01 22.97
C SER A 215 -41.89 0.50 23.93
N GLN A 216 -41.52 0.16 25.17
CA GLN A 216 -42.50 -0.21 26.20
C GLN A 216 -43.37 0.97 26.62
N SER A 217 -42.82 2.18 26.75
CA SER A 217 -43.61 3.36 27.12
C SER A 217 -44.63 3.78 26.04
N ARG A 218 -44.36 3.55 24.74
CA ARG A 218 -45.35 3.80 23.67
C ARG A 218 -46.48 2.79 23.65
N PHE A 219 -46.26 1.58 24.17
CA PHE A 219 -47.29 0.56 24.28
C PHE A 219 -48.33 0.90 25.36
N PHE A 220 -47.92 1.63 26.42
CA PHE A 220 -48.80 2.07 27.49
C PHE A 220 -49.72 3.25 27.13
N TRP A 221 -49.38 4.08 26.13
CA TRP A 221 -50.17 5.26 25.73
C TRP A 221 -51.12 5.02 24.55
N ASN A 222 -51.03 3.89 23.85
CA ASN A 222 -51.90 3.54 22.72
C ASN A 222 -53.03 2.55 23.10
N GLY A 223 -53.23 2.31 24.40
CA GLY A 223 -54.26 1.42 24.95
C GLY A 223 -55.25 2.11 25.91
N LEU A 224 -55.27 3.44 25.93
CA LEU A 224 -56.31 4.30 26.52
C LEU A 224 -56.95 5.11 25.41
#